data_AF-A0A3P9NB82-F1
#
_entry.id   AF-A0A3P9NB82-F1
#
_cell.length_a   1.000
_cell.length_b   1.000
_cell.length_c   1.000
_cell.angle_alpha   90.00
_cell.angle_beta   90.00
_cell.angle_gamma   90.00
#
_symmetry.space_group_name_H-M   'P 1'
#
loop_
_entity.id
_entity.type
_entity.pdbx_description
1 polymer ?
#
loop_
_entity_poly.entity_id
_entity_poly.type
_entity_poly.pdbx_seq_one_letter_code
_entity_poly.pdbx_strand_id
1 'polypeptide(L)'
;VGVDRLVNERAYTAAYPLHEIHPDELNQRQVLHYYWARWCKWFKYQPLDHIREYFGEKIALYFAWLGMKSFLFLEIPELLCILVNVASFTLHVSSPGREGRRF
;
A
#
# COMPACT_ATOMS: atom_id res chain seq x y z
N VAL A 1 27.53 3.06 -28.94
CA VAL A 1 26.30 2.42 -29.45
C VAL A 1 25.63 1.74 -28.26
N GLY A 2 24.43 2.17 -27.87
CA GLY A 2 23.76 1.68 -26.65
C GLY A 2 22.71 0.62 -26.96
N VAL A 3 22.41 -0.23 -25.97
CA VAL A 3 21.38 -1.30 -26.07
C VAL A 3 20.02 -0.73 -26.43
N ASP A 4 19.66 0.46 -25.90
CA ASP A 4 18.40 1.15 -26.21
C ASP A 4 18.23 1.44 -27.70
N ARG A 5 19.31 1.79 -28.39
CA ARG A 5 19.27 2.05 -29.84
C ARG A 5 19.00 0.77 -30.62
N LEU A 6 19.60 -0.34 -30.20
CA LEU A 6 19.44 -1.64 -30.84
C LEU A 6 18.05 -2.23 -30.63
N VAL A 7 17.42 -1.97 -29.48
CA VAL A 7 16.01 -2.32 -29.25
C VAL A 7 15.09 -1.46 -30.12
N ASN A 8 15.34 -0.15 -30.21
CA ASN A 8 14.55 0.76 -31.05
C ASN A 8 14.65 0.44 -32.55
N GLU A 9 15.83 0.04 -33.02
CA GLU A 9 16.08 -0.38 -34.41
C GLU A 9 15.53 -1.79 -34.71
N ARG A 10 14.87 -2.45 -33.74
CA ARG A 10 14.37 -3.85 -33.82
C ARG A 10 15.45 -4.88 -34.14
N ALA A 11 16.72 -4.53 -33.93
CA ALA A 11 17.81 -5.51 -33.97
C ALA A 11 17.74 -6.46 -32.75
N TYR A 12 17.25 -5.96 -31.62
CA TYR A 12 16.84 -6.77 -30.45
C TYR A 12 15.35 -6.58 -30.15
N THR A 13 14.68 -7.65 -29.70
CA THR A 13 13.25 -7.63 -29.35
C THR A 13 12.99 -6.96 -28.00
N ALA A 14 13.83 -7.23 -26.99
CA ALA A 14 13.73 -6.65 -25.66
C ALA A 14 15.06 -6.77 -24.91
N ALA A 15 15.26 -5.90 -23.93
CA ALA A 15 16.35 -5.99 -22.96
C ALA A 15 15.74 -5.81 -21.57
N TYR A 16 15.95 -6.79 -20.69
CA TYR A 16 15.46 -6.76 -19.32
C TYR A 16 16.50 -7.38 -18.39
N PRO A 17 16.64 -6.86 -17.16
CA PRO A 17 17.49 -7.49 -16.16
C PRO A 17 16.93 -8.86 -15.80
N LEU A 18 17.81 -9.84 -15.63
CA LEU A 18 17.43 -11.15 -15.11
C LEU A 18 17.20 -11.02 -13.60
N HIS A 19 16.13 -11.62 -13.09
CA HIS A 19 15.95 -11.75 -11.64
C HIS A 19 16.86 -12.86 -11.10
N GLU A 20 17.40 -12.67 -9.89
CA GLU A 20 18.25 -13.67 -9.23
C GLU A 20 17.44 -14.94 -8.91
N ILE A 21 17.94 -16.08 -9.39
CA ILE A 21 17.40 -17.42 -9.14
C ILE A 21 18.52 -18.24 -8.50
N HIS A 22 18.86 -17.94 -7.24
CA HIS A 22 19.72 -18.84 -6.47
C HIS A 22 18.86 -19.89 -5.74
N PRO A 23 19.11 -21.19 -5.95
CA PRO A 23 18.31 -22.26 -5.34
C PRO A 23 18.64 -22.52 -3.87
N ASP A 24 19.84 -22.16 -3.41
CA ASP A 24 20.37 -22.56 -2.10
C ASP A 24 20.29 -21.46 -1.01
N GLU A 25 19.95 -20.23 -1.39
CA GLU A 25 19.79 -19.09 -0.47
C GLU A 25 18.42 -18.43 -0.67
N LEU A 26 17.85 -17.87 0.41
CA LEU A 26 16.62 -17.10 0.33
C LEU A 26 16.85 -15.85 -0.53
N ASN A 27 16.40 -15.89 -1.79
CA ASN A 27 16.52 -14.74 -2.70
C ASN A 27 15.82 -13.52 -2.11
N GLN A 28 16.36 -12.32 -2.30
CA GLN A 28 15.75 -11.06 -1.82
C GLN A 28 14.28 -10.93 -2.24
N ARG A 29 13.93 -11.41 -3.43
CA ARG A 29 12.54 -11.51 -3.92
C ARG A 29 11.64 -12.36 -3.03
N GLN A 30 12.13 -13.52 -2.58
CA GLN A 30 11.36 -14.44 -1.75
C GLN A 30 11.15 -13.88 -0.34
N VAL A 31 12.18 -13.22 0.22
CA VAL A 31 12.07 -12.49 1.49
C VAL A 31 11.01 -11.40 1.37
N LEU A 32 11.09 -10.56 0.33
CA LEU A 32 10.15 -9.47 0.12
C LEU A 32 8.71 -9.99 -0.09
N HIS A 33 8.55 -11.10 -0.80
CA HIS A 33 7.26 -11.75 -0.94
C HIS A 33 6.73 -12.27 0.41
N TYR A 34 7.56 -12.94 1.20
CA TYR A 34 7.11 -13.56 2.45
C TYR A 34 6.71 -12.53 3.52
N TYR A 35 7.45 -11.43 3.60
CA TYR A 35 7.30 -10.44 4.67
C TYR A 35 6.45 -9.22 4.29
N TRP A 36 6.37 -8.86 3.01
CA TRP A 36 5.69 -7.63 2.57
C TRP A 36 4.58 -7.88 1.55
N ALA A 37 4.85 -8.54 0.42
CA ALA A 37 3.89 -8.66 -0.69
C ALA A 37 2.78 -9.71 -0.49
N ARG A 38 2.33 -9.91 0.76
CA ARG A 38 1.21 -10.80 1.12
C ARG A 38 0.06 -9.99 1.69
N TRP A 39 -1.15 -10.31 1.27
CA TRP A 39 -2.38 -9.71 1.78
C TRP A 39 -2.44 -9.71 3.31
N CYS A 40 -2.02 -10.77 4.00
CA CYS A 40 -2.02 -10.82 5.47
C CYS A 40 -0.97 -9.94 6.16
N LYS A 41 -0.12 -9.21 5.43
CA LYS A 41 0.98 -8.39 5.96
C LYS A 41 0.77 -6.90 5.73
N TRP A 42 -0.36 -6.48 5.17
CA TRP A 42 -0.66 -5.07 4.88
C TRP A 42 -0.68 -4.15 6.12
N PHE A 43 -1.01 -4.69 7.30
CA PHE A 43 -0.97 -3.97 8.57
C PHE A 43 0.44 -3.84 9.18
N LYS A 44 1.46 -4.50 8.61
CA LYS A 44 2.83 -4.39 9.12
C LYS A 44 3.54 -3.19 8.52
N TYR A 45 4.51 -2.65 9.26
CA TYR A 45 5.38 -1.60 8.75
C TYR A 45 6.08 -2.06 7.47
N GLN A 46 6.14 -1.16 6.48
CA GLN A 46 6.70 -1.46 5.18
C GLN A 46 8.23 -1.53 5.25
N PRO A 47 8.89 -2.64 4.83
CA PRO A 47 10.34 -2.77 4.86
C PRO A 47 10.98 -2.02 3.68
N LEU A 48 11.02 -0.69 3.77
CA LEU A 48 11.50 0.19 2.70
C LEU A 48 12.95 -0.08 2.30
N ASP A 49 13.82 -0.45 3.24
CA ASP A 49 15.22 -0.75 2.95
C ASP A 49 15.37 -1.96 2.02
N HIS A 50 14.58 -3.01 2.26
CA HIS A 50 14.59 -4.22 1.42
C HIS A 50 13.98 -3.96 0.03
N ILE A 51 12.97 -3.07 -0.05
CA ILE A 51 12.40 -2.61 -1.33
C ILE A 51 13.45 -1.80 -2.10
N ARG A 52 14.20 -0.92 -1.40
CA ARG A 52 15.25 -0.08 -2.00
C ARG A 52 16.39 -0.91 -2.55
N GLU A 53 16.83 -1.93 -1.81
CA GLU A 53 17.92 -2.82 -2.26
C GLU A 53 17.52 -3.64 -3.49
N TYR A 54 16.28 -4.13 -3.54
CA TYR A 54 15.84 -5.00 -4.64
C TYR A 54 15.31 -4.25 -5.88
N PHE A 55 14.57 -3.15 -5.69
CA PHE A 55 13.93 -2.40 -6.77
C PHE A 55 14.58 -1.04 -7.07
N GLY A 56 15.50 -0.59 -6.21
CA GLY A 56 16.11 0.73 -6.30
C GLY A 56 15.31 1.86 -5.63
N GLU A 57 15.93 3.02 -5.55
CA GLU A 57 15.44 4.17 -4.79
C GLU A 57 14.12 4.74 -5.32
N LYS A 58 13.93 4.78 -6.64
CA LYS A 58 12.70 5.33 -7.26
C LYS A 58 11.45 4.57 -6.80
N ILE A 59 11.51 3.25 -6.79
CA ILE A 59 10.40 2.38 -6.41
C ILE A 59 10.21 2.42 -4.89
N ALA A 60 11.29 2.42 -4.11
CA ALA A 60 11.21 2.57 -2.65
C ALA A 60 10.55 3.89 -2.23
N LEU A 61 10.87 5.01 -2.88
CA LEU A 61 10.25 6.31 -2.62
C LEU A 61 8.76 6.34 -2.96
N TYR A 62 8.37 5.72 -4.08
CA TYR A 62 6.96 5.57 -4.45
C TYR A 62 6.18 4.85 -3.34
N PHE A 63 6.72 3.74 -2.84
CA PHE A 63 6.09 2.98 -1.77
C PHE A 63 6.11 3.70 -0.42
N ALA A 64 7.20 4.40 -0.07
CA ALA A 64 7.26 5.23 1.13
C ALA A 64 6.16 6.31 1.14
N TRP A 65 5.95 6.97 0.00
CA TRP A 65 4.90 7.97 -0.16
C TRP A 65 3.50 7.34 -0.04
N LEU A 66 3.28 6.18 -0.66
CA LEU A 66 2.01 5.45 -0.59
C LEU A 66 1.67 5.00 0.84
N GLY A 67 2.66 4.48 1.57
CA GLY A 67 2.49 4.09 2.97
C GLY A 67 2.10 5.28 3.84
N MET A 68 2.80 6.40 3.72
CA MET A 68 2.47 7.64 4.42
C MET A 68 1.06 8.14 4.06
N LYS A 69 0.67 8.08 2.78
CA LYS A 69 -0.67 8.49 2.31
C LYS A 69 -1.77 7.65 2.95
N SER A 70 -1.57 6.34 3.03
CA SER A 70 -2.58 5.41 3.56
C SER A 70 -2.84 5.66 5.05
N PHE A 71 -1.79 5.80 5.86
CA PHE A 71 -1.95 6.11 7.29
C PHE A 71 -2.56 7.49 7.57
N LEU A 72 -2.16 8.52 6.81
CA LEU A 72 -2.58 9.89 7.10
C LEU A 72 -3.99 10.23 6.58
N PHE A 73 -4.38 9.68 5.44
CA PHE A 73 -5.61 10.08 4.73
C PHE A 73 -6.71 9.04 4.65
N LEU A 74 -6.46 7.77 4.97
CA LEU A 74 -7.51 6.74 4.98
C LEU A 74 -7.93 6.44 6.42
N GLU A 75 -7.01 6.00 7.26
CA GLU A 75 -7.35 5.50 8.61
C GLU A 75 -7.99 6.56 9.53
N ILE A 76 -7.44 7.77 9.58
CA ILE A 76 -7.91 8.83 10.49
C ILE A 76 -9.28 9.40 10.10
N PRO A 77 -9.51 9.87 8.86
CA PRO A 77 -10.81 10.42 8.48
C PRO A 77 -11.91 9.36 8.39
N GLU A 78 -11.59 8.10 8.06
CA GLU A 78 -12.56 7.01 8.02
C GLU A 78 -13.14 6.74 9.42
N LEU A 79 -12.27 6.60 10.43
CA LEU A 79 -12.71 6.41 11.82
C LEU A 79 -13.54 7.59 12.35
N LEU A 80 -13.13 8.82 12.03
CA LEU A 80 -13.87 10.02 12.40
C LEU A 80 -15.26 10.05 11.76
N CYS A 81 -15.36 9.71 10.47
CA CYS A 81 -16.62 9.69 9.74
C CYS A 81 -17.58 8.64 10.32
N ILE A 82 -17.07 7.44 10.63
CA ILE A 82 -17.85 6.37 11.27
C ILE A 82 -18.37 6.84 12.64
N LEU A 83 -17.52 7.45 13.47
CA LEU A 83 -17.90 7.98 14.78
C LEU A 83 -19.02 9.02 14.69
N VAL A 84 -18.89 9.99 13.79
CA VAL A 84 -19.92 11.03 13.59
C VAL A 84 -21.22 10.39 13.12
N ASN A 85 -21.17 9.44 12.18
CA ASN A 85 -22.36 8.75 11.68
C ASN A 85 -23.10 7.97 12.79
N VAL A 86 -22.36 7.23 13.61
CA VAL A 86 -22.92 6.47 14.75
C VAL A 86 -23.51 7.41 15.80
N ALA A 87 -22.84 8.53 16.12
CA ALA A 87 -23.35 9.52 17.06
C ALA A 87 -24.63 10.17 16.55
N SER A 88 -24.67 10.58 15.27
CA SER A 88 -25.86 11.14 14.63
C SER A 88 -27.03 10.13 14.63
N PHE A 89 -26.76 8.86 14.33
CA PHE A 89 -27.77 7.79 14.39
C PHE A 89 -28.31 7.58 15.81
N THR A 90 -27.42 7.54 16.81
CA THR A 90 -27.81 7.36 18.23
C THR A 90 -28.65 8.54 18.75
N LEU A 91 -28.28 9.77 18.38
CA LEU A 91 -29.05 10.96 18.72
C LEU A 91 -30.44 10.98 18.04
N HIS A 92 -30.51 10.55 16.78
CA HIS A 92 -31.77 10.42 16.05
C HIS A 92 -32.71 9.39 16.72
N VAL A 93 -32.18 8.22 17.11
CA VAL A 93 -32.93 7.17 17.81
C VAL A 93 -33.30 7.56 19.25
N SER A 94 -32.56 8.49 19.88
CA SER A 94 -32.86 8.99 21.23
C SER A 94 -33.89 10.12 21.26
N SER A 95 -34.17 10.75 20.12
CA SER A 95 -35.14 11.85 19.96
C SER A 95 -36.65 11.48 19.85
N PRO A 96 -37.11 10.23 19.59
CA PRO A 96 -38.51 9.96 19.22
C PRO A 96 -39.50 9.99 20.39
N GLY A 97 -39.09 10.40 21.61
CA GLY A 97 -39.92 10.30 22.82
C GLY A 97 -40.20 11.61 23.59
N ARG A 98 -39.83 12.78 23.08
CA ARG A 98 -40.02 14.08 23.79
C ARG A 98 -41.17 14.95 23.30
N GLU A 99 -41.99 14.48 22.36
CA GLU A 99 -43.19 15.20 21.90
C GLU A 99 -44.46 14.85 22.70
N GLY A 100 -44.50 13.72 23.41
CA GLY A 100 -45.72 13.18 24.05
C GLY A 100 -45.97 13.53 25.52
N ARG A 101 -45.20 14.44 26.14
CA ARG A 101 -45.35 14.81 27.57
C ARG A 101 -45.58 16.32 27.80
N ARG A 102 -46.28 16.96 26.86
CA ARG A 102 -46.87 18.30 27.05
C ARG A 102 -48.35 18.25 26.68
N PHE A 103 -49.15 17.57 27.49
CA PHE A 103 -50.55 17.84 27.76
C PHE A 103 -50.86 17.42 29.19
#